data_AF-A0A3C1T0U9-F1
#
_entry.id   AF-A0A3C1T0U9-F1
#
_cell.length_a   1.000
_cell.length_b   1.000
_cell.length_c   1.000
_cell.angle_alpha   90.00
_cell.angle_beta   90.00
_cell.angle_gamma   90.00
#
_symmetry.space_group_name_H-M   'P 1'
#
loop_
_entity.id
_entity.type
_entity.pdbx_description
1 polymer ?
#
loop_
_entity_poly.entity_id
_entity_poly.type
_entity_poly.pdbx_seq_one_letter_code
_entity_poly.pdbx_strand_id
1 'polypeptide(L)'
;IEQPSGAKSIAIVLNNQAIATSGNYRNYFVWEGRRYMHILTPSSGLPASTDLASVSVLNAQAMMADAYATAMMVMGSEKATELAKQLNLSVVLILNQQHDFKVVKINP
;
A
#
# COMPACT_ATOMS: atom_id res chain seq x y z
N ILE A 1 -2.45 8.89 7.68
CA ILE A 1 -1.81 7.59 7.34
C ILE A 1 -0.85 7.23 8.46
N GLU A 2 -1.02 6.08 9.07
CA GLU A 2 -0.17 5.60 10.16
C GLU A 2 1.21 5.17 9.63
N GLN A 3 2.25 5.31 10.47
CA GLN A 3 3.59 4.82 10.14
C GLN A 3 3.90 3.59 11.01
N PRO A 4 4.26 2.44 10.43
CA PRO A 4 4.57 1.22 11.19
C PRO A 4 5.72 1.37 12.20
N SER A 5 6.62 2.33 11.99
CA SER A 5 7.70 2.68 12.94
C SER A 5 7.21 3.29 14.25
N GLY A 6 5.91 3.59 14.38
CA GLY A 6 5.36 4.36 15.51
C GLY A 6 5.64 5.86 15.42
N ALA A 7 6.29 6.33 14.34
CA ALA A 7 6.46 7.74 14.06
C ALA A 7 5.11 8.46 13.90
N LYS A 8 5.11 9.78 14.05
CA LYS A 8 3.91 10.61 13.91
C LYS A 8 3.19 10.34 12.59
N SER A 9 1.88 10.12 12.64
CA SER A 9 1.06 9.87 11.45
C SER A 9 1.21 10.97 10.40
N ILE A 10 1.19 10.57 9.13
CA ILE A 10 1.21 11.48 7.98
C ILE A 10 -0.18 12.07 7.82
N ALA A 11 -0.32 13.38 7.99
CA ALA A 11 -1.54 14.12 7.72
C ALA A 11 -1.74 14.33 6.22
N ILE A 12 -2.96 14.11 5.74
CA ILE A 12 -3.38 14.31 4.35
C ILE A 12 -4.62 15.19 4.38
N VAL A 13 -4.60 16.28 3.62
CA VAL A 13 -5.77 17.14 3.41
C VAL A 13 -6.57 16.58 2.24
N LEU A 14 -7.87 16.39 2.43
CA LEU A 14 -8.77 15.91 1.38
C LEU A 14 -9.69 17.05 0.93
N ASN A 15 -9.88 17.19 -0.38
CA ASN A 15 -10.86 18.09 -0.97
C ASN A 15 -11.58 17.36 -2.09
N ASN A 16 -12.87 17.05 -1.91
CA ASN A 16 -13.67 16.23 -2.83
C ASN A 16 -12.97 14.92 -3.28
N GLN A 17 -12.23 14.30 -2.37
CA GLN A 17 -11.52 13.05 -2.59
C GLN A 17 -11.73 12.10 -1.42
N ALA A 18 -11.72 10.82 -1.74
CA ALA A 18 -11.62 9.72 -0.80
C ALA A 18 -10.18 9.22 -0.70
N ILE A 19 -9.87 8.54 0.39
CA ILE A 19 -8.62 7.81 0.59
C ILE A 19 -8.94 6.40 1.07
N ALA A 20 -8.25 5.41 0.52
CA ALA A 20 -8.29 4.02 1.01
C ALA A 20 -6.87 3.53 1.26
N THR A 21 -6.71 2.58 2.17
CA THR A 21 -5.40 2.05 2.56
C THR A 21 -5.43 0.53 2.66
N SER A 22 -4.53 -0.13 1.94
CA SER A 22 -4.27 -1.57 2.06
C SER A 22 -2.91 -1.76 2.72
N GLY A 23 -2.84 -2.59 3.75
CA GLY A 23 -1.60 -2.82 4.50
C GLY A 23 -1.49 -4.23 5.04
N ASN A 24 -0.26 -4.72 5.18
CA ASN A 24 0.03 -6.08 5.65
C ASN A 24 0.75 -6.10 7.00
N TYR A 25 1.10 -4.95 7.58
CA TYR A 25 1.91 -4.90 8.80
C TYR A 25 1.11 -5.21 10.09
N ARG A 26 -0.22 -5.09 10.07
CA ARG A 26 -1.11 -5.51 11.19
C ARG A 26 -1.80 -6.85 10.94
N ASN A 27 -2.24 -7.10 9.71
CA ASN A 27 -3.04 -8.26 9.33
C ASN A 27 -2.19 -9.27 8.55
N TYR A 28 -1.46 -10.09 9.29
CA TYR A 28 -0.69 -11.22 8.80
C TYR A 28 -0.78 -12.40 9.79
N PHE A 29 -0.48 -13.60 9.32
CA PHE A 29 -0.23 -14.76 10.19
C PHE A 29 1.19 -15.29 9.97
N VAL A 30 1.71 -16.02 10.96
CA VAL A 30 3.02 -16.68 10.86
C VAL A 30 2.79 -18.18 10.81
N TRP A 31 3.36 -18.84 9.81
CA TRP A 31 3.34 -20.29 9.68
C TRP A 31 4.73 -20.76 9.26
N GLU A 32 5.28 -21.76 9.97
CA GLU A 32 6.64 -22.28 9.76
C GLU A 32 7.73 -21.18 9.68
N GLY A 33 7.62 -20.17 10.54
CA GLY A 33 8.58 -19.05 10.59
C GLY A 33 8.47 -18.04 9.45
N ARG A 34 7.50 -18.19 8.54
CA ARG A 34 7.23 -17.26 7.44
C ARG A 34 5.97 -16.44 7.70
N ARG A 35 5.99 -15.16 7.33
CA ARG A 35 4.83 -14.27 7.40
C ARG A 35 3.99 -14.40 6.12
N TYR A 36 2.68 -14.48 6.30
CA TYR A 36 1.69 -14.57 5.23
C TYR A 36 0.65 -13.46 5.41
N MET A 37 0.41 -12.71 4.34
CA MET A 37 -0.59 -11.65 4.31
C MET A 37 -1.98 -12.17 3.91
N HIS A 38 -3.01 -11.39 4.21
CA HIS A 38 -4.41 -11.73 3.90
C HIS A 38 -4.82 -11.41 2.45
N ILE A 39 -4.01 -10.65 1.71
CA ILE A 39 -4.25 -10.38 0.28
C ILE A 39 -3.47 -11.41 -0.54
N LEU A 40 -4.14 -11.98 -1.55
CA LEU A 40 -3.59 -13.05 -2.39
C LEU A 40 -3.13 -12.51 -3.74
N THR A 41 -2.10 -13.12 -4.31
CA THR A 41 -1.70 -12.88 -5.69
C THR A 41 -2.59 -13.71 -6.63
N PRO A 42 -3.36 -13.11 -7.55
CA PRO A 42 -4.31 -13.83 -8.40
C PRO A 42 -3.68 -14.94 -9.26
N SER A 43 -2.44 -14.76 -9.71
CA SER A 43 -1.76 -15.73 -10.58
C SER A 43 -1.38 -17.03 -9.87
N SER A 44 -1.22 -17.02 -8.54
CA SER A 44 -0.80 -18.18 -7.76
C SER A 44 -1.84 -18.65 -6.75
N GLY A 45 -2.80 -17.79 -6.39
CA GLY A 45 -3.73 -18.02 -5.27
C GLY A 45 -3.05 -17.98 -3.90
N LEU A 46 -1.74 -17.73 -3.83
CA LEU A 46 -0.97 -17.67 -2.59
C LEU A 46 -0.96 -16.24 -2.03
N PRO A 47 -0.72 -16.07 -0.71
CA PRO A 47 -0.46 -14.76 -0.12
C PRO A 47 0.58 -13.98 -0.90
N ALA A 48 0.32 -12.70 -1.19
CA ALA A 48 1.25 -11.92 -1.97
C ALA A 48 2.58 -11.73 -1.23
N SER A 49 3.65 -11.56 -2.00
CA SER A 49 4.95 -11.14 -1.47
C SER A 49 5.21 -9.74 -2.00
N THR A 50 5.41 -8.79 -1.10
CA THR A 50 5.53 -7.37 -1.43
C THR A 50 6.53 -6.71 -0.51
N ASP A 51 7.26 -5.73 -1.05
CA ASP A 51 8.17 -4.86 -0.31
C ASP A 51 7.43 -3.72 0.41
N LEU A 52 6.10 -3.69 0.35
CA LEU A 52 5.25 -2.67 0.95
C LEU A 52 4.73 -3.11 2.31
N ALA A 53 4.76 -2.18 3.27
CA ALA A 53 4.04 -2.26 4.54
C ALA A 53 2.57 -1.81 4.35
N SER A 54 2.37 -0.74 3.59
CA SER A 54 1.06 -0.22 3.24
C SER A 54 1.08 0.66 1.99
N VAL A 55 -0.07 0.74 1.33
CA VAL A 55 -0.37 1.64 0.23
C VAL A 55 -1.62 2.44 0.58
N SER A 56 -1.54 3.76 0.47
CA SER A 56 -2.71 4.65 0.55
C SER A 56 -2.91 5.36 -0.78
N VAL A 57 -4.11 5.28 -1.37
CA VAL A 57 -4.45 5.92 -2.65
C VAL A 57 -5.52 6.96 -2.42
N LEU A 58 -5.35 8.14 -3.01
CA LEU A 58 -6.39 9.17 -3.08
C LEU A 58 -7.10 9.08 -4.43
N ASN A 59 -8.42 9.18 -4.42
CA ASN A 59 -9.23 9.20 -5.64
C ASN A 59 -10.55 9.93 -5.39
N ALA A 60 -11.19 10.49 -6.43
CA ALA A 60 -12.53 11.06 -6.32
C ALA A 60 -13.58 10.03 -5.89
N GLN A 61 -13.37 8.74 -6.24
CA GLN A 61 -14.26 7.65 -5.87
C GLN A 61 -13.60 6.71 -4.87
N ALA A 62 -14.27 6.48 -3.73
CA ALA A 62 -13.77 5.59 -2.67
C ALA A 62 -13.52 4.16 -3.15
N MET A 63 -14.42 3.62 -3.99
CA MET A 63 -14.27 2.29 -4.59
C MET A 63 -12.99 2.18 -5.42
N MET A 64 -12.65 3.22 -6.19
CA MET A 64 -11.44 3.22 -7.00
C MET A 64 -10.19 3.32 -6.13
N ALA A 65 -10.20 4.16 -5.09
CA ALA A 65 -9.10 4.24 -4.13
C ALA A 65 -8.81 2.86 -3.50
N ASP A 66 -9.86 2.14 -3.08
CA ASP A 66 -9.74 0.83 -2.43
C ASP A 66 -9.21 -0.26 -3.39
N ALA A 67 -9.76 -0.29 -4.61
CA ALA A 67 -9.31 -1.20 -5.66
C ALA A 67 -7.84 -0.98 -6.00
N TYR A 68 -7.41 0.28 -6.19
CA TYR A 68 -6.01 0.60 -6.49
C TYR A 68 -5.09 0.30 -5.32
N ALA A 69 -5.47 0.61 -4.08
CA ALA A 69 -4.65 0.32 -2.91
C ALA A 69 -4.35 -1.18 -2.80
N THR A 70 -5.35 -2.03 -3.03
CA THR A 70 -5.20 -3.48 -3.01
C THR A 70 -4.37 -4.00 -4.18
N ALA A 71 -4.64 -3.52 -5.41
CA ALA A 71 -3.86 -3.92 -6.59
C ALA A 71 -2.38 -3.52 -6.45
N MET A 72 -2.11 -2.29 -6.00
CA MET A 72 -0.76 -1.76 -5.78
C MET A 72 -0.01 -2.54 -4.70
N MET A 73 -0.72 -2.98 -3.64
CA MET A 73 -0.15 -3.83 -2.61
C MET A 73 0.37 -5.16 -3.18
N VAL A 74 -0.40 -5.78 -4.09
CA VAL A 74 -0.06 -7.07 -4.71
C VAL A 74 1.10 -6.93 -5.71
N MET A 75 1.19 -5.83 -6.46
CA MET A 75 2.21 -5.68 -7.51
C MET A 75 3.59 -5.21 -7.01
N GLY A 76 3.67 -4.66 -5.80
CA GLY A 76 4.91 -4.13 -5.22
C GLY A 76 5.20 -2.68 -5.61
N SER A 77 6.18 -2.07 -4.93
CA SER A 77 6.42 -0.62 -4.98
C SER A 77 6.81 -0.08 -6.36
N GLU A 78 7.63 -0.82 -7.11
CA GLU A 78 8.12 -0.42 -8.43
C GLU A 78 6.96 -0.27 -9.43
N LYS A 79 6.19 -1.36 -9.62
CA LYS A 79 5.02 -1.37 -10.51
C LYS A 79 3.92 -0.43 -10.03
N ALA A 80 3.71 -0.31 -8.72
CA ALA A 80 2.76 0.64 -8.16
C ALA A 80 3.16 2.09 -8.51
N THR A 81 4.45 2.40 -8.48
CA THR A 81 4.97 3.73 -8.83
C THR A 81 4.76 4.03 -10.32
N GLU A 82 5.02 3.07 -11.20
CA GLU A 82 4.76 3.21 -12.64
C GLU A 82 3.27 3.41 -12.93
N LEU A 83 2.41 2.57 -12.35
CA LEU A 83 0.97 2.66 -12.53
C LEU A 83 0.41 3.99 -12.02
N ALA A 84 0.88 4.45 -10.86
CA ALA A 84 0.46 5.73 -10.29
C ALA A 84 0.79 6.90 -11.24
N LYS A 85 1.98 6.89 -11.86
CA LYS A 85 2.37 7.90 -12.86
C LYS A 85 1.53 7.79 -14.13
N GLN A 86 1.33 6.58 -14.66
CA GLN A 86 0.55 6.35 -15.87
C GLN A 86 -0.91 6.79 -15.73
N LEU A 87 -1.51 6.56 -14.56
CA LEU A 87 -2.91 6.90 -14.27
C LEU A 87 -3.08 8.24 -13.57
N ASN A 88 -2.01 9.01 -13.38
CA ASN A 88 -2.02 10.31 -12.73
C ASN A 88 -2.64 10.27 -11.31
N LEU A 89 -2.30 9.22 -10.54
CA LEU A 89 -2.84 8.96 -9.20
C LEU A 89 -1.95 9.59 -8.12
N SER A 90 -2.60 10.09 -7.06
CA SER A 90 -1.92 10.50 -5.83
C SER A 90 -1.84 9.32 -4.86
N VAL A 91 -0.63 8.89 -4.53
CA VAL A 91 -0.36 7.66 -3.78
C VAL A 91 0.71 7.88 -2.71
N VAL A 92 0.53 7.28 -1.54
CA VAL A 92 1.57 7.16 -0.52
C VAL A 92 1.90 5.68 -0.33
N LEU A 93 3.15 5.33 -0.57
CA LEU A 93 3.70 4.00 -0.34
C LEU A 93 4.56 4.04 0.93
N ILE A 94 4.39 3.06 1.80
CA ILE A 94 5.31 2.80 2.91
C ILE A 94 5.98 1.47 2.63
N LEU A 95 7.29 1.49 2.38
CA LEU A 95 8.09 0.32 2.04
C LEU A 95 8.73 -0.28 3.31
N ASN A 96 8.79 -1.61 3.37
CA ASN A 96 9.59 -2.36 4.32
C ASN A 96 11.05 -2.36 3.88
N GLN A 97 11.94 -1.78 4.68
CA GLN A 97 13.39 -1.95 4.56
C GLN A 97 13.89 -2.78 5.75
N GLN A 98 15.06 -3.42 5.63
CA GLN A 98 15.53 -4.44 6.58
C GLN A 98 15.40 -4.06 8.08
N HIS A 99 15.55 -2.77 8.42
CA HIS A 99 15.41 -2.28 9.79
C HIS A 99 14.60 -0.98 9.91
N ASP A 100 13.95 -0.54 8.84
CA ASP A 100 13.23 0.75 8.83
C ASP A 100 12.11 0.77 7.77
N PHE A 101 11.34 1.85 7.74
CA PHE A 101 10.30 2.09 6.77
C PHE A 101 10.59 3.33 5.94
N LYS A 102 10.47 3.20 4.62
CA LYS A 102 10.62 4.34 3.70
C LYS A 102 9.27 4.81 3.22
N VAL A 103 8.97 6.10 3.40
CA VAL A 103 7.78 6.74 2.85
C VAL A 103 8.10 7.30 1.46
N VAL A 104 7.30 6.91 0.47
CA VAL A 104 7.34 7.45 -0.89
C VAL A 104 5.99 8.09 -1.18
N LYS A 105 6.00 9.36 -1.57
CA LYS A 105 4.79 10.10 -1.97
C LYS A 105 4.87 10.36 -3.48
N ILE A 106 3.80 9.99 -4.17
CA ILE A 106 3.64 10.18 -5.61
C ILE A 106 2.45 11.10 -5.77
N ASN A 107 2.65 12.22 -6.44
CA ASN A 107 1.59 13.13 -6.83
C ASN A 107 1.69 13.38 -8.35
N PRO A 108 0.56 13.51 -9.03
CA PRO A 108 0.51 13.98 -10.41
C PRO A 108 0.94 15.45 -10.55
#